data_AF-A0A8J5CZJ0-F1
#
_entry.id   AF-A0A8J5CZJ0-F1
#
_cell.length_a   1.000
_cell.length_b   1.000
_cell.length_c   1.000
_cell.angle_alpha   90.00
_cell.angle_beta   90.00
_cell.angle_gamma   90.00
#
_symmetry.space_group_name_H-M   'P 1'
#
loop_
_entity.id
_entity.type
_entity.pdbx_description
1 polymer ?
#
loop_
_entity_poly.entity_id
_entity_poly.type
_entity_poly.pdbx_seq_one_letter_code
_entity_poly.pdbx_strand_id
1 'polypeptide(L)'
;MKSMVRFREESSSESPSQKLRPGRPRKNSQRGLDKLVELPKNLTVNQAVYLELRWEHLPDSFEITHASVFQQDGASAHTAKSVTQWLDDCMVAFIKDWPGNSPDLNSIDNVWHMVKKDLQGKDVSSILNLEKAISESWANIAPEHVRNLALSLPRRLQAVKKRKGHPTKY
;
A
#
# COMPACT_ATOMS: atom_id res chain seq x y z
N MET A 1 28.25 27.28 -49.51
CA MET A 1 28.56 25.94 -50.06
C MET A 1 28.08 24.88 -49.07
N LYS A 2 27.37 23.83 -49.54
CA LYS A 2 27.02 22.54 -48.86
C LYS A 2 26.47 22.64 -47.41
N SER A 3 25.20 22.37 -47.09
CA SER A 3 24.25 21.27 -47.39
C SER A 3 24.53 19.93 -46.68
N MET A 4 23.74 19.67 -45.62
CA MET A 4 23.24 18.39 -45.07
C MET A 4 22.07 18.77 -44.11
N VAL A 5 20.87 18.18 -43.98
CA VAL A 5 20.22 16.94 -44.49
C VAL A 5 20.77 15.67 -43.84
N ARG A 6 20.05 14.82 -43.08
CA ARG A 6 18.69 14.70 -42.47
C ARG A 6 18.90 13.85 -41.16
N PHE A 7 17.99 13.58 -40.23
CA PHE A 7 16.58 13.15 -40.30
C PHE A 7 15.81 13.58 -39.05
N ARG A 8 14.52 13.87 -39.22
CA ARG A 8 13.54 13.97 -38.14
C ARG A 8 12.57 12.81 -38.35
N GLU A 9 12.76 11.72 -37.62
CA GLU A 9 11.75 10.66 -37.54
C GLU A 9 10.85 10.92 -36.33
N GLU A 10 9.54 10.94 -36.59
CA GLU A 10 8.53 10.93 -35.55
C GLU A 10 8.51 9.54 -34.91
N SER A 11 8.98 9.44 -33.67
CA SER A 11 8.72 8.29 -32.81
C SER A 11 7.79 8.72 -31.69
N SER A 12 6.51 8.32 -31.82
CA SER A 12 5.50 8.55 -30.78
C SER A 12 5.84 7.72 -29.55
N SER A 13 6.57 8.35 -28.62
CA SER A 13 6.93 7.80 -27.32
C SER A 13 5.91 8.26 -26.28
N GLU A 14 4.70 7.73 -26.40
CA GLU A 14 3.63 7.96 -25.44
C GLU A 14 4.08 7.46 -24.06
N SER A 15 4.27 8.38 -23.11
CA SER A 15 4.86 8.06 -21.81
C SER A 15 3.91 7.18 -20.99
N PRO A 16 4.43 6.20 -20.20
CA PRO A 16 3.59 5.30 -19.38
C PRO A 16 2.57 6.03 -18.49
N SER A 17 2.91 7.25 -18.08
CA SER A 17 2.08 8.21 -17.32
C SER A 17 0.70 8.50 -17.93
N GLN A 18 0.43 8.19 -19.20
CA GLN A 18 -0.89 8.39 -19.81
C GLN A 18 -1.85 7.20 -19.65
N LYS A 19 -1.37 6.03 -19.21
CA LYS A 19 -2.22 4.81 -19.03
C LYS A 19 -2.79 4.63 -17.62
N LEU A 20 -2.32 5.41 -16.65
CA LEU A 20 -2.88 5.47 -15.30
C LEU A 20 -3.61 6.81 -15.09
N ARG A 21 -4.83 6.90 -15.61
CA ARG A 21 -5.79 7.94 -15.21
C ARG A 21 -6.89 7.30 -14.34
N PRO A 22 -6.69 7.13 -13.02
CA PRO A 22 -7.79 6.80 -12.14
C PRO A 22 -8.82 7.94 -12.20
N GLY A 23 -10.10 7.59 -12.37
CA GLY A 23 -11.18 8.56 -12.23
C GLY A 23 -11.15 9.16 -10.82
N ARG A 24 -11.43 10.47 -10.70
CA ARG A 24 -11.41 11.20 -9.41
C ARG A 24 -12.22 10.41 -8.36
N PRO A 25 -11.58 9.83 -7.31
CA PRO A 25 -12.29 8.97 -6.37
C PRO A 25 -13.35 9.74 -5.59
N ARG A 26 -14.46 9.09 -5.26
CA ARG A 26 -15.38 9.61 -4.25
C ARG A 26 -14.68 9.59 -2.90
N LYS A 27 -14.75 10.70 -2.15
CA LYS A 27 -14.23 10.78 -0.78
C LYS A 27 -15.05 9.85 0.13
N ASN A 28 -14.57 8.64 0.38
CA ASN A 28 -15.16 7.77 1.41
C ASN A 28 -14.82 8.33 2.79
N SER A 29 -15.78 9.05 3.36
CA SER A 29 -15.69 9.73 4.66
C SER A 29 -15.76 8.75 5.84
N GLN A 30 -14.79 7.83 5.95
CA GLN A 30 -14.59 7.00 7.15
C GLN A 30 -13.17 7.23 7.68
N ARG A 31 -13.08 8.16 8.65
CA ARG A 31 -11.82 8.61 9.29
C ARG A 31 -11.02 7.40 9.81
N GLY A 32 -9.73 7.32 9.51
CA GLY A 32 -8.85 6.28 10.07
C GLY A 32 -8.67 5.00 9.26
N LEU A 33 -9.43 4.77 8.18
CA LEU A 33 -9.15 3.72 7.20
C LEU A 33 -8.73 4.36 5.87
N ASP A 34 -7.54 4.00 5.40
CA ASP A 34 -6.97 4.56 4.17
C ASP A 34 -7.62 3.99 2.90
N LYS A 35 -7.35 4.65 1.77
CA LYS A 35 -7.84 4.28 0.43
C LYS A 35 -7.32 2.90 0.01
N LEU A 36 -8.23 2.01 -0.35
CA LEU A 36 -7.89 0.80 -1.10
C LEU A 36 -7.58 1.17 -2.58
N VAL A 37 -6.52 0.59 -3.13
CA VAL A 37 -6.11 0.78 -4.52
C VAL A 37 -6.02 -0.57 -5.21
N GLU A 38 -6.86 -0.78 -6.21
CA GLU A 38 -6.84 -1.95 -7.07
C GLU A 38 -5.78 -1.76 -8.16
N LEU A 39 -4.96 -2.79 -8.39
CA LEU A 39 -3.87 -2.75 -9.37
C LEU A 39 -4.20 -3.59 -10.61
N PRO A 40 -3.80 -3.17 -11.82
CA PRO A 40 -4.01 -3.94 -13.04
C PRO A 40 -3.51 -5.38 -12.93
N LYS A 41 -4.30 -6.32 -13.45
CA LYS A 41 -3.92 -7.74 -13.49
C LYS A 41 -2.58 -7.92 -14.23
N ASN A 42 -1.70 -8.73 -13.65
CA ASN A 42 -0.32 -8.98 -14.10
C ASN A 42 0.67 -7.82 -13.89
N LEU A 43 0.32 -6.75 -13.17
CA LEU A 43 1.30 -5.73 -12.77
C LEU A 43 2.20 -6.25 -11.64
N THR A 44 3.50 -6.36 -11.90
CA THR A 44 4.51 -6.58 -10.85
C THR A 44 4.82 -5.25 -10.17
N VAL A 45 4.53 -5.12 -8.87
CA VAL A 45 4.91 -3.96 -8.06
C VAL A 45 6.42 -3.99 -7.80
N ASN A 46 7.17 -3.35 -8.69
CA ASN A 46 8.59 -3.07 -8.49
C ASN A 46 8.77 -1.73 -7.75
N GLN A 47 10.03 -1.37 -7.45
CA GLN A 47 10.37 -0.13 -6.73
C GLN A 47 9.85 1.18 -7.39
N ALA A 48 9.72 1.22 -8.73
CA ALA A 48 9.25 2.39 -9.45
C ALA A 48 7.71 2.51 -9.34
N VAL A 49 6.99 1.42 -9.58
CA VAL A 49 5.54 1.34 -9.36
C VAL A 49 5.18 1.67 -7.91
N TYR A 50 5.98 1.17 -6.95
CA TYR A 50 5.78 1.48 -5.54
C TYR A 50 6.01 2.96 -5.22
N LEU A 51 7.05 3.59 -5.80
CA LEU A 51 7.28 5.03 -5.66
C LEU A 51 6.13 5.87 -6.23
N GLU A 52 5.62 5.53 -7.41
CA GLU A 52 4.47 6.22 -8.02
C GLU A 52 3.23 6.15 -7.11
N LEU A 53 2.90 4.96 -6.61
CA LEU A 53 1.79 4.75 -5.67
C LEU A 53 1.97 5.51 -4.34
N ARG A 54 3.21 5.63 -3.84
CA ARG A 54 3.50 6.37 -2.60
C ARG A 54 3.47 7.87 -2.82
N TRP A 55 4.00 8.36 -3.94
CA TRP A 55 3.89 9.76 -4.35
C TRP A 55 2.43 10.20 -4.49
N GLU A 56 1.58 9.39 -5.13
CA GLU A 56 0.18 9.75 -5.39
C GLU A 56 -0.71 9.68 -4.14
N HIS A 57 -0.42 8.81 -3.17
CA HIS A 57 -1.39 8.50 -2.10
C HIS A 57 -0.92 8.78 -0.67
N LEU A 58 0.39 8.72 -0.38
CA LEU A 58 0.88 8.84 0.99
C LEU A 58 0.50 10.17 1.70
N PRO A 59 0.43 11.34 1.02
CA PRO A 59 -0.05 12.57 1.65
C PRO A 59 -1.50 12.46 2.15
N ASP A 60 -2.41 11.96 1.30
CA ASP A 60 -3.82 11.72 1.66
C ASP A 60 -3.92 10.68 2.80
N SER A 61 -3.11 9.61 2.77
CA SER A 61 -3.05 8.60 3.83
C SER A 61 -2.78 9.24 5.21
N PHE A 62 -1.83 10.18 5.29
CA PHE A 62 -1.50 10.88 6.52
C PHE A 62 -2.63 11.82 7.00
N GLU A 63 -3.30 12.53 6.08
CA GLU A 63 -4.45 13.37 6.41
C GLU A 63 -5.65 12.54 6.93
N ILE A 64 -5.95 11.40 6.28
CA ILE A 64 -7.09 10.52 6.60
C ILE A 64 -6.89 9.75 7.92
N THR A 65 -5.66 9.32 8.21
CA THR A 65 -5.35 8.48 9.37
C THR A 65 -4.88 9.26 10.60
N HIS A 66 -4.39 10.50 10.41
CA HIS A 66 -3.65 11.27 11.42
C HIS A 66 -2.45 10.52 12.01
N ALA A 67 -1.85 9.61 11.23
CA ALA A 67 -0.61 8.95 11.61
C ALA A 67 0.55 9.97 11.69
N SER A 68 1.58 9.65 12.48
CA SER A 68 2.84 10.41 12.53
C SER A 68 4.06 9.60 12.07
N VAL A 69 3.89 8.30 11.84
CA VAL A 69 4.93 7.37 11.38
C VAL A 69 4.33 6.41 10.37
N PHE A 70 4.99 6.25 9.22
CA PHE A 70 4.64 5.29 8.19
C PHE A 70 5.25 3.90 8.49
N GLN A 71 4.47 2.85 8.27
CA GLN A 71 4.90 1.46 8.41
C GLN A 71 4.72 0.73 7.08
N GLN A 72 5.77 0.03 6.68
CA GLN A 72 5.79 -0.89 5.54
C GLN A 72 6.53 -2.16 5.96
N ASP A 73 6.37 -3.25 5.21
CA ASP A 73 7.12 -4.48 5.43
C ASP A 73 8.50 -4.45 4.73
N GLY A 74 9.27 -5.53 4.89
CA GLY A 74 10.58 -5.70 4.29
C GLY A 74 10.60 -6.17 2.82
N ALA A 75 9.53 -5.99 2.05
CA ALA A 75 9.54 -6.38 0.63
C ALA A 75 10.60 -5.58 -0.15
N SER A 76 11.24 -6.22 -1.14
CA SER A 76 12.40 -5.64 -1.85
C SER A 76 12.10 -4.31 -2.56
N ALA A 77 10.86 -4.12 -3.04
CA ALA A 77 10.42 -2.84 -3.60
C ALA A 77 10.30 -1.73 -2.54
N HIS A 78 9.95 -2.06 -1.30
CA HIS A 78 9.75 -1.11 -0.21
C HIS A 78 11.07 -0.68 0.43
N THR A 79 12.05 -1.59 0.50
CA THR A 79 13.38 -1.37 1.06
C THR A 79 14.42 -0.95 0.02
N ALA A 80 14.05 -0.77 -1.26
CA ALA A 80 14.99 -0.35 -2.29
C ALA A 80 15.49 1.08 -2.01
N LYS A 81 16.78 1.34 -2.28
CA LYS A 81 17.44 2.61 -1.92
C LYS A 81 16.70 3.85 -2.43
N SER A 82 16.12 3.80 -3.63
CA SER A 82 15.34 4.90 -4.20
C SER A 82 14.08 5.23 -3.40
N VAL A 83 13.45 4.22 -2.78
CA VAL A 83 12.23 4.36 -1.97
C VAL A 83 12.56 4.90 -0.59
N THR A 84 13.57 4.34 0.07
CA THR A 84 14.00 4.81 1.39
C THR A 84 14.57 6.24 1.33
N GLN A 85 15.31 6.56 0.26
CA GLN A 85 15.81 7.92 0.03
C GLN A 85 14.67 8.90 -0.20
N TRP A 86 13.68 8.55 -1.03
CA TRP A 86 12.51 9.39 -1.26
C TRP A 86 11.71 9.68 0.02
N LEU A 87 11.52 8.67 0.88
CA LEU A 87 10.87 8.86 2.19
C LEU A 87 11.66 9.83 3.08
N ASP A 88 12.99 9.71 3.12
CA ASP A 88 13.86 10.61 3.86
C ASP A 88 13.85 12.05 3.28
N ASP A 89 13.92 12.20 1.95
CA ASP A 89 13.89 13.49 1.24
C ASP A 89 12.55 14.23 1.43
N CYS A 90 11.44 13.48 1.49
CA CYS A 90 10.11 14.01 1.82
C CYS A 90 9.88 14.19 3.34
N MET A 91 10.90 13.96 4.18
CA MET A 91 10.84 14.07 5.65
C MET A 91 9.74 13.18 6.28
N VAL A 92 9.40 12.06 5.64
CA VAL A 92 8.44 11.10 6.17
C VAL A 92 9.12 10.30 7.28
N ALA A 93 8.60 10.38 8.51
CA ALA A 93 9.02 9.46 9.56
C ALA A 93 8.51 8.04 9.23
N PHE A 94 9.41 7.07 9.09
CA PHE A 94 9.04 5.68 8.79
C PHE A 94 9.90 4.65 9.54
N ILE A 95 9.37 3.43 9.69
CA ILE A 95 10.11 2.32 10.30
C ILE A 95 11.10 1.75 9.27
N LYS A 96 12.39 1.98 9.49
CA LYS A 96 13.48 1.53 8.60
C LYS A 96 13.78 0.04 8.76
N ASP A 97 13.93 -0.42 10.00
CA ASP A 97 14.38 -1.78 10.33
C ASP A 97 13.19 -2.73 10.62
N TRP A 98 12.28 -2.90 9.66
CA TRP A 98 11.18 -3.85 9.82
C TRP A 98 11.71 -5.29 9.84
N PRO A 99 11.43 -6.09 10.87
CA PRO A 99 11.95 -7.46 10.96
C PRO A 99 11.34 -8.35 9.88
N GLY A 100 12.19 -9.09 9.17
CA GLY A 100 11.76 -10.06 8.17
C GLY A 100 10.84 -11.13 8.76
N ASN A 101 9.94 -11.68 7.94
CA ASN A 101 9.02 -12.77 8.31
C ASN A 101 8.21 -12.52 9.60
N SER A 102 7.83 -11.27 9.88
CA SER A 102 7.06 -10.87 11.08
C SER A 102 5.64 -10.39 10.75
N PRO A 103 4.76 -11.24 10.18
CA PRO A 103 3.36 -10.89 9.91
C PRO A 103 2.55 -10.66 11.20
N ASP A 104 3.01 -11.23 12.32
CA ASP A 104 2.41 -11.06 13.64
C ASP A 104 2.61 -9.65 14.23
N LEU A 105 3.55 -8.88 13.68
CA LEU A 105 3.68 -7.43 13.91
C LEU A 105 2.90 -6.59 12.89
N ASN A 106 2.50 -7.16 11.76
CA ASN A 106 1.91 -6.42 10.65
C ASN A 106 0.40 -6.23 10.83
N SER A 107 -0.04 -4.98 11.05
CA SER A 107 -1.46 -4.68 11.24
C SER A 107 -2.29 -4.87 9.96
N ILE A 108 -1.72 -4.69 8.76
CA ILE A 108 -2.50 -4.84 7.52
C ILE A 108 -2.91 -6.29 7.25
N ASP A 109 -2.12 -7.28 7.67
CA ASP A 109 -2.48 -8.71 7.55
C ASP A 109 -3.73 -9.07 8.37
N ASN A 110 -3.91 -8.38 9.50
CA ASN A 110 -5.10 -8.53 10.34
C ASN A 110 -6.34 -7.88 9.69
N VAL A 111 -6.17 -6.73 9.03
CA VAL A 111 -7.23 -6.09 8.21
C VAL A 111 -7.63 -7.00 7.04
N TRP A 112 -6.65 -7.57 6.33
CA TRP A 112 -6.91 -8.54 5.26
C TRP A 112 -7.57 -9.83 5.76
N HIS A 113 -7.27 -10.29 6.99
CA HIS A 113 -7.98 -11.42 7.58
C HIS A 113 -9.46 -11.09 7.83
N MET A 114 -9.78 -9.89 8.30
CA MET A 114 -11.17 -9.42 8.45
C MET A 114 -11.91 -9.41 7.10
N VAL A 115 -11.29 -8.85 6.05
CA VAL A 115 -11.85 -8.89 4.68
C VAL A 115 -12.09 -10.32 4.22
N LYS A 116 -11.07 -11.19 4.29
CA LYS A 116 -11.19 -12.61 3.90
C LYS A 116 -12.29 -13.36 4.65
N LYS A 117 -12.54 -13.02 5.92
CA LYS A 117 -13.62 -13.60 6.72
C LYS A 117 -14.99 -13.13 6.27
N ASP A 118 -15.17 -11.84 6.01
CA ASP A 118 -16.44 -11.28 5.51
C ASP A 118 -16.74 -11.72 4.06
N LEU A 119 -15.74 -12.09 3.26
CA LEU A 119 -15.93 -12.73 1.95
C LEU A 119 -16.44 -14.19 2.03
N GLN A 120 -16.40 -14.85 3.20
CA GLN A 120 -16.85 -16.25 3.31
C GLN A 120 -18.36 -16.37 3.08
N GLY A 121 -18.74 -17.16 2.09
CA GLY A 121 -20.15 -17.35 1.70
C GLY A 121 -20.72 -16.29 0.76
N LYS A 122 -19.93 -15.28 0.35
CA LYS A 122 -20.31 -14.36 -0.73
C LYS A 122 -19.96 -14.99 -2.09
N ASP A 123 -20.72 -14.62 -3.13
CA ASP A 123 -20.30 -14.94 -4.50
C ASP A 123 -19.10 -14.07 -4.89
N VAL A 124 -17.96 -14.73 -5.08
CA VAL A 124 -16.69 -14.14 -5.56
C VAL A 124 -16.17 -14.89 -6.79
N SER A 125 -17.07 -15.55 -7.54
CA SER A 125 -16.73 -16.40 -8.70
C SER A 125 -16.19 -15.64 -9.91
N SER A 126 -16.46 -14.34 -10.00
CA SER A 126 -15.92 -13.45 -11.03
C SER A 126 -15.02 -12.38 -10.40
N ILE A 127 -14.07 -11.85 -11.19
CA ILE A 127 -13.18 -10.75 -10.77
C ILE A 127 -14.00 -9.53 -10.33
N LEU A 128 -15.03 -9.16 -11.09
CA LEU A 128 -15.93 -8.04 -10.76
C LEU A 128 -16.68 -8.24 -9.43
N ASN A 129 -17.16 -9.47 -9.15
CA ASN A 129 -17.83 -9.77 -7.89
C ASN A 129 -16.84 -9.77 -6.72
N LEU A 130 -15.60 -10.24 -6.93
CA LEU A 130 -14.53 -10.20 -5.94
C LEU A 130 -14.07 -8.77 -5.62
N GLU A 131 -13.78 -7.94 -6.64
CA GLU A 131 -13.42 -6.52 -6.50
C GLU A 131 -14.51 -5.75 -5.73
N LYS A 132 -15.76 -5.91 -6.16
CA LYS A 132 -16.92 -5.32 -5.47
C LYS A 132 -17.02 -5.78 -4.01
N ALA A 133 -16.93 -7.09 -3.76
CA ALA A 133 -17.08 -7.64 -2.42
C ALA A 133 -15.92 -7.23 -1.50
N ILE A 134 -14.67 -7.12 -2.01
CA ILE A 134 -13.53 -6.57 -1.28
C ILE A 134 -13.77 -5.09 -0.96
N SER A 135 -14.18 -4.29 -1.94
CA SER A 135 -14.43 -2.85 -1.77
C SER A 135 -15.56 -2.58 -0.76
N GLU A 136 -16.66 -3.35 -0.81
CA GLU A 136 -17.73 -3.30 0.18
C GLU A 136 -17.24 -3.76 1.57
N SER A 137 -16.46 -4.84 1.64
CA SER A 137 -15.88 -5.34 2.89
C SER A 137 -14.99 -4.28 3.55
N TRP A 138 -14.05 -3.70 2.79
CA TRP A 138 -13.15 -2.64 3.21
C TRP A 138 -13.92 -1.42 3.73
N ALA A 139 -14.92 -0.95 2.99
CA ALA A 139 -15.74 0.19 3.38
C ALA A 139 -16.65 -0.08 4.61
N ASN A 140 -16.78 -1.33 5.07
CA ASN A 140 -17.51 -1.70 6.29
C ASN A 140 -16.58 -1.92 7.50
N ILE A 141 -15.27 -1.79 7.35
CA ILE A 141 -14.31 -1.92 8.46
C ILE A 141 -14.41 -0.69 9.36
N ALA A 142 -15.05 -0.85 10.52
CA ALA A 142 -15.13 0.19 11.53
C ALA A 142 -13.71 0.70 11.91
N PRO A 143 -13.45 2.02 11.87
CA PRO A 143 -12.14 2.59 12.20
C PRO A 143 -11.58 2.21 13.57
N GLU A 144 -12.45 1.90 14.53
CA GLU A 144 -12.05 1.43 15.85
C GLU A 144 -11.24 0.12 15.77
N HIS A 145 -11.57 -0.79 14.84
CA HIS A 145 -10.80 -2.02 14.65
C HIS A 145 -9.36 -1.71 14.19
N VAL A 146 -9.19 -0.81 13.21
CA VAL A 146 -7.88 -0.37 12.70
C VAL A 146 -7.06 0.29 13.81
N ARG A 147 -7.70 1.20 14.58
CA ARG A 147 -7.10 1.85 15.74
C ARG A 147 -6.67 0.84 16.80
N ASN A 148 -7.51 -0.15 17.11
CA ASN A 148 -7.21 -1.19 18.09
C ASN A 148 -6.08 -2.13 17.63
N LEU A 149 -5.94 -2.37 16.32
CA LEU A 149 -4.78 -3.07 15.76
C LEU A 149 -3.48 -2.28 15.98
N ALA A 150 -3.45 -0.98 15.66
CA ALA A 150 -2.30 -0.11 15.91
C ALA A 150 -1.95 -0.05 17.42
N LEU A 151 -2.95 0.17 18.29
CA LEU A 151 -2.78 0.18 19.75
C LEU A 151 -2.33 -1.18 20.33
N SER A 152 -2.45 -2.27 19.59
CA SER A 152 -1.97 -3.59 20.02
C SER A 152 -0.46 -3.80 19.80
N LEU A 153 0.21 -2.97 18.99
CA LEU A 153 1.64 -3.13 18.65
C LEU A 153 2.58 -3.28 19.87
N PRO A 154 2.48 -2.47 20.95
CA PRO A 154 3.33 -2.65 22.13
C PRO A 154 3.19 -4.03 22.77
N ARG A 155 1.97 -4.61 22.76
CA ARG A 155 1.69 -5.95 23.30
C ARG A 155 2.23 -7.04 22.38
N ARG A 156 2.15 -6.86 21.06
CA ARG A 156 2.75 -7.75 20.05
C ARG A 156 4.27 -7.78 20.19
N LEU A 157 4.92 -6.61 20.28
CA LEU A 157 6.37 -6.48 20.51
C LEU A 157 6.82 -7.13 21.82
N GLN A 158 6.05 -6.98 22.91
CA GLN A 158 6.31 -7.71 24.16
C GLN A 158 6.21 -9.24 23.99
N ALA A 159 5.26 -9.73 23.21
CA ALA A 159 5.15 -11.16 22.89
C ALA A 159 6.34 -11.66 22.07
N VAL A 160 6.79 -10.91 21.05
CA VAL A 160 7.99 -11.22 20.26
C VAL A 160 9.23 -11.25 21.16
N LYS A 161 9.40 -10.26 22.05
CA LYS A 161 10.49 -10.22 23.02
C LYS A 161 10.46 -11.43 23.97
N LYS A 162 9.29 -11.80 24.50
CA LYS A 162 9.11 -12.99 25.34
C LYS A 162 9.42 -14.29 24.58
N ARG A 163 9.10 -14.35 23.29
CA ARG A 163 9.39 -15.45 22.37
C ARG A 163 10.80 -15.38 21.76
N LYS A 164 11.67 -14.45 22.19
CA LYS A 164 13.04 -14.23 21.67
C LYS A 164 13.12 -14.08 20.15
N GLY A 165 12.13 -13.44 19.52
CA GLY A 165 12.07 -13.28 18.06
C GLY A 165 11.40 -14.43 17.30
N HIS A 166 11.03 -15.54 17.96
CA HIS A 166 10.17 -16.54 17.33
C HIS A 166 8.75 -15.97 17.09
N PRO A 167 8.01 -16.47 16.08
CA PRO A 167 6.64 -16.05 15.78
C PRO A 167 5.77 -16.06 17.03
N THR A 168 4.73 -15.23 17.14
CA THR A 168 3.88 -15.15 18.35
C THR A 168 2.53 -15.89 18.22
N LYS A 169 1.42 -15.25 18.58
CA LYS A 169 0.04 -15.74 18.46
C LYS A 169 -0.85 -14.75 17.68
N TYR A 170 -0.23 -13.72 17.14
CA TYR A 170 -0.83 -12.58 16.45
C TYR A 170 -0.64 -12.71 14.93
#